data_AF-A0A542DX53-F1
#
_entry.id   AF-A0A542DX53-F1
#
_cell.length_a   1.000
_cell.length_b   1.000
_cell.length_c   1.000
_cell.angle_alpha   90.00
_cell.angle_beta   90.00
_cell.angle_gamma   90.00
#
_symmetry.space_group_name_H-M   'P 1'
#
loop_
_entity.id
_entity.type
_entity.pdbx_description
1 polymer ?
#
loop_
_entity_poly.entity_id
_entity_poly.type
_entity_poly.pdbx_seq_one_letter_code
_entity_poly.pdbx_strand_id
1 'polypeptide(L)'
;MIGRAHHVILDAPDPSAAAEFWSQVLGLPVTHSSDDFVVVSQDTTTSGWAFQRAPGLAPSTWPDPRVPQQVHLDVMVDDVEAADDAVRRLGARSLDAAAHVWADPAGHPFCLVPRPGWAPPVGGATDPARAELDAELDRIVAARDRDAMQPTIEALHRVLVEHPDDARVLYEVGGAHDTAGEEEVARGFYERALDAGLEGDVLRRCGVQYGSTLRNLGETERSLVVFAQAREAYPESVSLMAFEALTLHAAGRLDEAVALLLEAVASSAEGGEADDAKRYAAALRGNAEYLRSLAGD
;
A
#
# COMPACT_ATOMS: atom_id res chain seq x y z
N MET A 1 32.13 -5.75 7.37
CA MET A 1 30.99 -5.30 8.19
C MET A 1 31.54 -4.67 9.46
N ILE A 2 31.10 -3.46 9.83
CA ILE A 2 31.62 -2.72 11.00
C ILE A 2 30.65 -2.82 12.21
N GLY A 3 29.33 -2.88 11.97
CA GLY A 3 28.35 -3.04 13.04
C GLY A 3 26.91 -3.13 12.52
N ARG A 4 25.96 -3.28 13.46
CA ARG A 4 24.50 -3.24 13.25
C ARG A 4 23.89 -2.14 14.12
N ALA A 5 22.82 -1.51 13.64
CA ALA A 5 22.04 -0.59 14.46
C ALA A 5 21.41 -1.33 15.65
N HIS A 6 21.28 -0.66 16.80
CA HIS A 6 20.75 -1.26 18.02
C HIS A 6 19.52 -0.55 18.58
N HIS A 7 19.56 0.76 18.81
CA HIS A 7 18.36 1.54 19.12
C HIS A 7 18.43 2.89 18.41
N VAL A 8 17.26 3.43 18.07
CA VAL A 8 17.12 4.88 17.86
C VAL A 8 16.79 5.49 19.21
N ILE A 9 17.56 6.50 19.63
CA ILE A 9 17.46 7.08 20.96
C ILE A 9 16.96 8.52 20.82
N LEU A 10 15.86 8.84 21.50
CA LEU A 10 15.33 10.19 21.62
C LEU A 10 15.65 10.75 23.01
N ASP A 11 16.18 11.96 23.07
CA ASP A 11 16.38 12.67 24.33
C ASP A 11 15.01 13.09 24.90
N ALA A 12 14.80 12.97 26.20
CA ALA A 12 13.53 13.35 26.84
C ALA A 12 13.76 13.88 28.26
N PRO A 13 13.10 14.98 28.68
CA PRO A 13 13.15 15.43 30.07
C PRO A 13 12.63 14.37 31.05
N ASP A 14 11.62 13.61 30.62
CA ASP A 14 11.05 12.46 31.31
C ASP A 14 11.02 11.23 30.38
N PRO A 15 12.05 10.36 30.45
CA PRO A 15 12.11 9.16 29.63
C PRO A 15 10.94 8.18 29.84
N SER A 16 10.39 8.11 31.05
CA SER A 16 9.30 7.20 31.35
C SER A 16 8.00 7.66 30.69
N ALA A 17 7.67 8.94 30.81
CA ALA A 17 6.49 9.51 30.15
C ALA A 17 6.59 9.42 28.61
N ALA A 18 7.77 9.68 28.05
CA ALA A 18 7.99 9.53 26.60
C ALA A 18 7.83 8.07 26.16
N ALA A 19 8.42 7.13 26.89
CA ALA A 19 8.30 5.70 26.59
C ALA A 19 6.87 5.18 26.73
N GLU A 20 6.12 5.60 27.74
CA GLU A 20 4.71 5.23 27.91
C GLU A 20 3.83 5.73 26.75
N PHE A 21 4.09 6.94 26.26
CA PHE A 21 3.42 7.47 25.08
C PHE A 21 3.73 6.60 23.84
N TRP A 22 5.01 6.40 23.52
CA TRP A 22 5.41 5.65 22.33
C TRP A 22 5.10 4.15 22.40
N SER A 23 5.09 3.57 23.60
CA SER A 23 4.62 2.19 23.84
C SER A 23 3.16 2.02 23.39
N GLN A 24 2.30 2.99 23.73
CA GLN A 24 0.89 2.97 23.35
C GLN A 24 0.68 3.30 21.87
N VAL A 25 1.42 4.27 21.32
CA VAL A 25 1.34 4.64 19.89
C VAL A 25 1.78 3.49 18.98
N LEU A 26 2.85 2.77 19.34
CA LEU A 26 3.43 1.71 18.51
C LEU A 26 2.91 0.32 18.85
N GLY A 27 2.14 0.17 19.94
CA GLY A 27 1.70 -1.14 20.44
C GLY A 27 2.85 -2.04 20.91
N LEU A 28 3.99 -1.47 21.29
CA LEU A 28 5.18 -2.20 21.72
C LEU A 28 5.37 -2.10 23.24
N PRO A 29 5.79 -3.17 23.93
CA PRO A 29 6.04 -3.11 25.37
C PRO A 29 7.30 -2.30 25.71
N VAL A 30 7.32 -1.77 26.94
CA VAL A 30 8.56 -1.30 27.58
C VAL A 30 9.36 -2.53 28.01
N THR A 31 10.56 -2.69 27.46
CA THR A 31 11.41 -3.89 27.66
C THR A 31 12.59 -3.62 28.60
N HIS A 32 12.90 -2.35 28.84
CA HIS A 32 13.87 -1.91 29.86
C HIS A 32 13.43 -0.56 30.42
N SER A 33 13.62 -0.37 31.73
CA SER A 33 13.32 0.90 32.40
C SER A 33 14.32 1.17 33.52
N SER A 34 14.86 2.39 33.52
CA SER A 34 15.71 2.96 34.57
C SER A 34 15.45 4.47 34.67
N ASP A 35 16.00 5.13 35.69
CA ASP A 35 15.81 6.57 35.91
C ASP A 35 16.30 7.44 34.72
N ASP A 36 17.34 6.98 34.02
CA ASP A 36 18.00 7.75 32.97
C ASP A 36 17.72 7.23 31.55
N PHE A 37 17.15 6.02 31.42
CA PHE A 37 17.01 5.34 30.14
C PHE A 37 15.86 4.32 30.11
N VAL A 38 15.00 4.38 29.10
CA VAL A 38 13.85 3.48 28.92
C VAL A 38 13.81 2.98 27.48
N VAL A 39 13.46 1.71 27.25
CA VAL A 39 13.43 1.07 25.92
C VAL A 39 12.04 0.54 25.62
N VAL A 40 11.56 0.81 24.41
CA VAL A 40 10.33 0.28 23.81
C VAL A 40 10.72 -0.57 22.60
N SER A 41 10.47 -1.89 22.67
CA SER A 41 10.82 -2.86 21.62
C SER A 41 9.88 -4.07 21.67
N GLN A 42 9.96 -4.98 20.69
CA GLN A 42 9.12 -6.18 20.65
C GLN A 42 9.37 -7.09 21.87
N ASP A 43 10.64 -7.27 22.23
CA ASP A 43 11.10 -8.05 23.38
C ASP A 43 12.50 -7.62 23.84
N THR A 44 13.01 -8.22 24.91
CA THR A 44 14.31 -7.90 25.54
C THR A 44 15.54 -8.28 24.71
N THR A 45 15.35 -8.91 23.56
CA THR A 45 16.42 -9.34 22.62
C THR A 45 16.42 -8.56 21.32
N THR A 46 15.42 -7.69 21.12
CA THR A 46 15.23 -6.89 19.91
C THR A 46 15.63 -5.44 20.08
N SER A 47 16.06 -4.86 18.97
CA SER A 47 16.29 -3.44 18.78
C SER A 47 14.98 -2.67 18.67
N GLY A 48 15.00 -1.39 19.01
CA GLY A 48 13.78 -0.57 19.05
C GLY A 48 14.05 0.90 19.36
N TRP A 49 13.09 1.51 20.02
CA TRP A 49 13.14 2.90 20.44
C TRP A 49 13.65 2.99 21.87
N ALA A 50 14.43 4.01 22.16
CA ALA A 50 14.85 4.29 23.51
C ALA A 50 14.76 5.77 23.81
N PHE A 51 14.61 6.08 25.09
CA PHE A 51 14.41 7.42 25.60
C PHE A 51 15.46 7.68 26.65
N GLN A 52 16.28 8.71 26.45
CA GLN A 52 17.39 9.07 27.32
C GLN A 52 17.10 10.36 28.07
N ARG A 53 17.45 10.40 29.36
CA ARG A 53 17.20 11.57 30.20
C ARG A 53 18.00 12.79 29.74
N ALA A 54 17.28 13.83 29.36
CA ALA A 54 17.82 15.12 28.95
C ALA A 54 17.00 16.26 29.56
N PRO A 55 17.24 16.64 30.83
CA PRO A 55 16.42 17.63 31.55
C PRO A 55 16.44 19.03 30.91
N GLY A 56 17.48 19.34 30.13
CA GLY A 56 17.65 20.61 29.42
C GLY A 56 17.15 20.59 27.98
N LEU A 57 16.46 19.54 27.53
CA LEU A 57 15.95 19.46 26.18
C LEU A 57 14.93 20.58 25.94
N ALA A 58 15.23 21.45 24.96
CA ALA A 58 14.28 22.41 24.46
C ALA A 58 13.39 21.73 23.39
N PRO A 59 12.05 21.84 23.49
CA PRO A 59 11.15 21.33 22.45
C PRO A 59 11.47 21.93 21.08
N SER A 60 11.25 21.14 20.02
CA SER A 60 11.40 21.66 18.67
C SER A 60 10.45 22.83 18.41
N THR A 61 10.93 23.84 17.70
CA THR A 61 10.13 24.98 17.22
C THR A 61 9.60 24.78 15.82
N TRP A 62 9.70 23.58 15.23
CA TRP A 62 9.22 23.31 13.87
C TRP A 62 7.80 23.90 13.64
N PRO A 63 7.55 24.55 12.49
CA PRO A 63 8.43 24.66 11.31
C PRO A 63 9.50 25.76 11.41
N ASP A 64 9.56 26.52 12.50
CA ASP A 64 10.61 27.52 12.72
C ASP A 64 11.97 26.83 12.96
N PRO A 65 13.01 27.15 12.18
CA PRO A 65 14.30 26.47 12.23
C PRO A 65 15.18 26.83 13.44
N ARG A 66 14.74 27.70 14.36
CA ARG A 66 15.54 28.09 15.55
C ARG A 66 15.90 26.92 16.46
N VAL A 67 14.98 25.97 16.65
CA VAL A 67 15.21 24.68 17.31
C VAL A 67 14.65 23.60 16.38
N PRO A 68 15.44 23.14 15.39
CA PRO A 68 14.94 22.29 14.31
C PRO A 68 14.59 20.89 14.83
N GLN A 69 13.70 20.19 14.13
CA GLN A 69 13.54 18.75 14.31
C GLN A 69 14.84 18.06 13.89
N GLN A 70 15.35 17.15 14.73
CA GLN A 70 16.60 16.43 14.45
C GLN A 70 16.36 15.10 13.71
N VAL A 71 15.14 14.59 13.78
CA VAL A 71 14.70 13.35 13.15
C VAL A 71 13.28 13.57 12.61
N HIS A 72 12.95 12.88 11.51
CA HIS A 72 11.59 12.82 10.98
C HIS A 72 10.97 11.49 11.40
N LEU A 73 9.82 11.53 12.06
CA LEU A 73 9.13 10.35 12.56
C LEU A 73 7.76 10.25 11.90
N ASP A 74 7.57 9.20 11.10
CA ASP A 74 6.28 8.88 10.50
C ASP A 74 5.66 7.68 11.20
N VAL A 75 4.45 7.85 11.72
CA VAL A 75 3.64 6.80 12.32
C VAL A 75 2.58 6.41 11.30
N MET A 76 2.77 5.24 10.71
CA MET A 76 1.83 4.65 9.76
C MET A 76 0.56 4.20 10.50
N VAL A 77 -0.62 4.56 9.98
CA VAL A 77 -1.93 4.23 10.58
C VAL A 77 -2.95 3.79 9.54
N ASP A 78 -3.87 2.92 9.94
CA ASP A 78 -4.96 2.44 9.08
C ASP A 78 -6.04 3.51 8.84
N ASP A 79 -6.30 4.35 9.85
CA ASP A 79 -7.31 5.41 9.86
C ASP A 79 -6.69 6.63 10.54
N VAL A 80 -6.47 7.70 9.78
CA VAL A 80 -5.73 8.89 10.23
C VAL A 80 -6.59 9.69 11.22
N GLU A 81 -7.88 9.82 10.97
CA GLU A 81 -8.83 10.55 11.80
C GLU A 81 -8.99 9.88 13.17
N ALA A 82 -9.13 8.55 13.21
CA ALA A 82 -9.21 7.80 14.45
C ALA A 82 -7.88 7.87 15.23
N ALA A 83 -6.75 7.84 14.52
CA ALA A 83 -5.43 7.94 15.13
C ALA A 83 -5.15 9.35 15.69
N ASP A 84 -5.56 10.42 15.01
CA ASP A 84 -5.49 11.81 15.50
C ASP A 84 -6.16 11.93 16.88
N ASP A 85 -7.37 11.38 17.00
CA ASP A 85 -8.11 11.36 18.24
C ASP A 85 -7.43 10.52 19.33
N ALA A 86 -6.80 9.40 18.94
CA ALA A 86 -6.07 8.53 19.87
C ALA A 86 -4.82 9.22 20.42
N VAL A 87 -3.94 9.76 19.57
CA VAL A 87 -2.69 10.40 20.02
C VAL A 87 -2.97 11.65 20.85
N ARG A 88 -4.03 12.40 20.53
CA ARG A 88 -4.49 13.53 21.34
C ARG A 88 -4.85 13.10 22.77
N ARG A 89 -5.56 11.96 22.93
CA ARG A 89 -5.89 11.40 24.26
C ARG A 89 -4.65 10.94 25.03
N LEU A 90 -3.62 10.47 24.31
CA LEU A 90 -2.34 10.07 24.91
C LEU A 90 -1.44 11.27 25.30
N GLY A 91 -1.84 12.50 24.98
CA GLY A 91 -1.11 13.71 25.35
C GLY A 91 -0.30 14.35 24.23
N ALA A 92 -0.46 13.89 22.98
CA ALA A 92 0.16 14.56 21.84
C ALA A 92 -0.43 15.97 21.64
N ARG A 93 0.42 16.92 21.27
CA ARG A 93 0.03 18.31 20.99
C ARG A 93 0.10 18.58 19.48
N SER A 94 -1.00 19.02 18.88
CA SER A 94 -1.03 19.33 17.45
C SER A 94 -0.08 20.49 17.12
N LEU A 95 0.73 20.30 16.08
CA LEU A 95 1.61 21.31 15.49
C LEU A 95 1.02 21.85 14.18
N ASP A 96 0.45 20.96 13.36
CA ASP A 96 -0.34 21.28 12.17
C ASP A 96 -1.46 20.25 12.01
N ALA A 97 -2.69 20.64 12.32
CA ALA A 97 -3.84 19.74 12.25
C ALA A 97 -4.23 19.37 10.81
N ALA A 98 -3.95 20.22 9.82
CA ALA A 98 -4.30 19.94 8.43
C ALA A 98 -3.35 18.92 7.78
N ALA A 99 -2.13 18.82 8.32
CA ALA A 99 -1.11 17.88 7.87
C ALA A 99 -0.88 16.71 8.87
N HIS A 100 -1.75 16.56 9.87
CA HIS A 100 -1.66 15.53 10.92
C HIS A 100 -0.28 15.46 11.59
N VAL A 101 0.32 16.64 11.84
CA VAL A 101 1.62 16.77 12.51
C VAL A 101 1.41 17.07 13.99
N TRP A 102 2.08 16.27 14.82
CA TRP A 102 1.93 16.23 16.26
C TRP A 102 3.28 16.35 16.95
N ALA A 103 3.27 16.76 18.20
CA ALA A 103 4.40 16.67 19.11
C ALA A 103 4.08 15.66 20.22
N ASP A 104 5.02 14.75 20.49
CA ASP A 104 4.95 13.89 21.67
C ASP A 104 5.09 14.70 22.98
N PRO A 105 4.95 14.09 24.17
CA PRO A 105 5.07 14.80 25.44
C PRO A 105 6.44 15.48 25.69
N ALA A 106 7.51 15.01 25.05
CA ALA A 106 8.85 15.61 25.12
C ALA A 106 9.06 16.71 24.07
N GLY A 107 8.13 16.87 23.12
CA GLY A 107 8.15 17.90 22.10
C GLY A 107 8.76 17.46 20.76
N HIS A 108 8.91 16.16 20.52
CA HIS A 108 9.38 15.61 19.24
C HIS A 108 8.27 15.64 18.20
N PRO A 109 8.47 16.30 17.04
CA PRO A 109 7.51 16.23 15.95
C PRO A 109 7.40 14.82 15.36
N PHE A 110 6.18 14.39 15.06
CA PHE A 110 5.88 13.19 14.28
C PHE A 110 4.62 13.41 13.43
N CYS A 111 4.52 12.69 12.31
CA CYS A 111 3.38 12.73 11.41
C CYS A 111 2.58 11.43 11.53
N LEU A 112 1.25 11.52 11.47
CA LEU A 112 0.43 10.36 11.14
C LEU A 112 0.34 10.26 9.63
N VAL A 113 0.76 9.12 9.07
CA VAL A 113 0.71 8.88 7.62
C VAL A 113 -0.25 7.74 7.31
N PRO A 114 -1.10 7.89 6.28
CA PRO A 114 -1.99 6.81 5.89
C PRO A 114 -1.17 5.60 5.47
N ARG A 115 -1.61 4.42 5.89
CA ARG A 115 -0.99 3.16 5.49
C ARG A 115 -1.02 3.05 3.97
N PRO A 116 0.15 2.92 3.30
CA PRO A 116 0.15 2.70 1.86
C PRO A 116 -0.42 1.30 1.57
N GLY A 117 -1.08 1.14 0.43
CA GLY A 117 -1.78 -0.11 0.09
C GLY A 117 -0.90 -1.38 -0.02
N TRP A 118 0.42 -1.24 0.00
CA TRP A 118 1.38 -2.36 0.04
C TRP A 118 1.73 -2.83 1.46
N ALA A 119 1.50 -2.00 2.49
CA ALA A 119 1.85 -2.33 3.86
C ALA A 119 0.73 -3.15 4.53
N PRO A 120 1.06 -4.14 5.37
CA PRO A 120 0.06 -4.87 6.18
C PRO A 120 -0.67 -3.94 7.16
N PRO A 121 -1.94 -4.24 7.54
CA PRO A 121 -2.68 -3.47 8.55
C PRO A 121 -1.91 -3.31 9.87
N VAL A 122 -2.02 -2.13 10.49
CA VAL A 122 -1.26 -1.76 11.70
C VAL A 122 -1.84 -2.42 12.95
N GLY A 123 -3.17 -2.47 13.06
CA GLY A 123 -3.87 -3.05 14.22
C GLY A 123 -3.94 -4.58 14.24
N GLY A 124 -3.45 -5.25 13.20
CA GLY A 124 -3.42 -6.69 13.14
C GLY A 124 -2.14 -7.22 13.78
N ALA A 125 -2.25 -7.91 14.93
CA ALA A 125 -1.50 -9.15 14.99
C ALA A 125 -1.92 -9.90 13.72
N THR A 126 -1.00 -10.09 12.77
CA THR A 126 -1.27 -10.99 11.66
C THR A 126 -1.73 -12.27 12.30
N ASP A 127 -3.00 -12.64 12.11
CA ASP A 127 -3.51 -13.94 12.53
C ASP A 127 -2.44 -14.94 12.07
N PRO A 128 -1.77 -15.67 12.99
CA PRO A 128 -0.65 -16.51 12.61
C PRO A 128 -1.02 -17.48 11.50
N ALA A 129 -2.28 -17.93 11.47
CA ALA A 129 -2.82 -18.76 10.40
C ALA A 129 -2.93 -17.98 9.06
N ARG A 130 -3.38 -16.73 9.09
CA ARG A 130 -3.39 -15.84 7.91
C ARG A 130 -1.99 -15.58 7.38
N ALA A 131 -1.03 -15.26 8.26
CA ALA A 131 0.36 -15.03 7.85
C ALA A 131 1.02 -16.29 7.28
N GLU A 132 0.73 -17.46 7.86
CA GLU A 132 1.22 -18.73 7.35
C GLU A 132 0.63 -19.05 5.96
N LEU A 133 -0.68 -18.85 5.78
CA LEU A 133 -1.36 -18.97 4.49
C LEU A 133 -0.77 -18.01 3.45
N ASP A 134 -0.59 -16.74 3.80
CA ASP A 134 0.00 -15.74 2.92
C ASP A 134 1.43 -16.11 2.50
N ALA A 135 2.25 -16.57 3.45
CA ALA A 135 3.61 -17.04 3.18
C ALA A 135 3.64 -18.33 2.35
N GLU A 136 2.64 -19.21 2.47
CA GLU A 136 2.49 -20.37 1.60
C GLU A 136 2.13 -19.95 0.17
N LEU A 137 1.13 -19.07 -0.01
CA LEU A 137 0.75 -18.54 -1.32
C LEU A 137 1.94 -17.84 -2.01
N ASP A 138 2.66 -16.99 -1.28
CA ASP A 138 3.86 -16.30 -1.80
C ASP A 138 4.93 -17.30 -2.26
N ARG A 139 5.17 -18.38 -1.51
CA ARG A 139 6.11 -19.44 -1.89
C ARG A 139 5.68 -20.15 -3.17
N ILE A 140 4.40 -20.52 -3.28
CA ILE A 140 3.87 -21.20 -4.47
C ILE A 140 4.00 -20.28 -5.69
N VAL A 141 3.56 -19.03 -5.57
CA VAL A 141 3.60 -18.04 -6.65
C VAL A 141 5.04 -17.70 -7.05
N ALA A 142 5.97 -17.57 -6.10
CA ALA A 142 7.37 -17.29 -6.40
C ALA A 142 8.09 -18.45 -7.11
N ALA A 143 7.68 -19.69 -6.85
CA ALA A 143 8.25 -20.89 -7.46
C ALA A 143 7.68 -21.24 -8.84
N ARG A 144 6.68 -20.49 -9.33
CA ARG A 144 5.96 -20.83 -10.56
C ARG A 144 6.87 -20.80 -11.79
N ASP A 145 6.70 -21.82 -12.63
CA ASP A 145 7.23 -21.85 -13.99
C ASP A 145 6.10 -21.43 -14.96
N ARG A 146 6.26 -20.28 -15.61
CA ARG A 146 5.23 -19.75 -16.54
C ARG A 146 5.11 -20.58 -17.81
N ASP A 147 6.12 -21.35 -18.16
CA ASP A 147 6.09 -22.26 -19.31
C ASP A 147 5.51 -23.64 -18.93
N ALA A 148 5.33 -23.91 -17.62
CA ALA A 148 4.81 -25.16 -17.07
C ALA A 148 3.98 -24.92 -15.81
N MET A 149 2.76 -24.38 -15.95
CA MET A 149 1.93 -23.93 -14.83
C MET A 149 1.25 -25.05 -14.02
N GLN A 150 1.18 -26.28 -14.54
CA GLN A 150 0.46 -27.39 -13.92
C GLN A 150 0.86 -27.67 -12.45
N PRO A 151 2.15 -27.70 -12.07
CA PRO A 151 2.54 -27.89 -10.66
C PRO A 151 2.08 -26.74 -9.75
N THR A 152 2.03 -25.51 -10.27
CA THR A 152 1.53 -24.34 -9.53
C THR A 152 0.03 -24.45 -9.30
N ILE A 153 -0.72 -24.84 -10.34
CA ILE A 153 -2.17 -25.09 -10.26
C ILE A 153 -2.44 -26.17 -9.21
N GLU A 154 -1.76 -27.32 -9.27
CA GLU A 154 -1.93 -28.41 -8.30
C GLU A 154 -1.59 -28.00 -6.87
N ALA A 155 -0.58 -27.15 -6.67
CA ALA A 155 -0.25 -26.61 -5.35
C ALA A 155 -1.35 -25.67 -4.83
N LEU A 156 -1.80 -24.72 -5.63
CA LEU A 156 -2.85 -23.77 -5.24
C LEU A 156 -4.20 -24.44 -5.00
N HIS A 157 -4.55 -25.47 -5.79
CA HIS A 157 -5.78 -26.24 -5.57
C HIS A 157 -5.78 -27.00 -4.25
N ARG A 158 -4.63 -27.43 -3.73
CA ARG A 158 -4.54 -28.02 -2.39
C ARG A 158 -4.88 -26.98 -1.31
N VAL A 159 -4.35 -25.77 -1.43
CA VAL A 159 -4.69 -24.65 -0.53
C VAL A 159 -6.18 -24.29 -0.64
N LEU A 160 -6.73 -24.28 -1.86
CA LEU A 160 -8.15 -24.01 -2.10
C LEU A 160 -9.08 -25.01 -1.42
N VAL A 161 -8.69 -26.28 -1.30
CA VAL A 161 -9.52 -27.28 -0.57
C VAL A 161 -9.66 -26.91 0.90
N GLU A 162 -8.62 -26.35 1.50
CA GLU A 162 -8.60 -25.95 2.92
C GLU A 162 -9.25 -24.57 3.13
N HIS A 163 -9.15 -23.69 2.11
CA HIS A 163 -9.60 -22.30 2.15
C HIS A 163 -10.48 -21.96 0.93
N PRO A 164 -11.67 -22.59 0.78
CA PRO A 164 -12.45 -22.54 -0.45
C PRO A 164 -13.04 -21.16 -0.77
N ASP A 165 -13.22 -20.31 0.23
CA ASP A 165 -13.85 -18.99 0.12
C ASP A 165 -12.88 -17.84 0.41
N ASP A 166 -11.57 -18.14 0.52
CA ASP A 166 -10.57 -17.11 0.76
C ASP A 166 -10.30 -16.29 -0.50
N ALA A 167 -10.52 -14.97 -0.42
CA ALA A 167 -10.42 -14.07 -1.57
C ALA A 167 -9.05 -14.14 -2.27
N ARG A 168 -7.95 -14.19 -1.49
CA ARG A 168 -6.60 -14.25 -2.05
C ARG A 168 -6.33 -15.61 -2.69
N VAL A 169 -6.71 -16.72 -2.03
CA VAL A 169 -6.55 -18.06 -2.59
C VAL A 169 -7.28 -18.19 -3.93
N LEU A 170 -8.53 -17.73 -3.98
CA LEU A 170 -9.34 -17.71 -5.21
C LEU A 170 -8.64 -16.91 -6.32
N TYR A 171 -8.13 -15.73 -6.00
CA TYR A 171 -7.39 -14.89 -6.93
C TYR A 171 -6.13 -15.56 -7.48
N GLU A 172 -5.30 -16.18 -6.62
CA GLU A 172 -4.06 -16.83 -7.07
C GLU A 172 -4.35 -18.07 -7.93
N VAL A 173 -5.40 -18.86 -7.58
CA VAL A 173 -5.87 -19.98 -8.42
C VAL A 173 -6.32 -19.47 -9.79
N GLY A 174 -7.13 -18.40 -9.82
CA GLY A 174 -7.55 -17.75 -11.07
C GLY A 174 -6.37 -17.32 -11.93
N GLY A 175 -5.38 -16.63 -11.34
CA GLY A 175 -4.18 -16.21 -12.05
C GLY A 175 -3.31 -17.35 -12.56
N ALA A 176 -3.28 -18.48 -11.88
CA ALA A 176 -2.56 -19.66 -12.35
C ALA A 176 -3.21 -20.29 -13.59
N HIS A 177 -4.54 -20.39 -13.61
CA HIS A 177 -5.30 -20.85 -14.77
C HIS A 177 -5.21 -19.87 -15.95
N ASP A 178 -5.29 -18.56 -15.69
CA ASP A 178 -5.15 -17.52 -16.72
C ASP A 178 -3.77 -17.60 -17.39
N THR A 179 -2.71 -17.77 -16.60
CA THR A 179 -1.34 -17.96 -17.12
C THR A 179 -1.21 -19.26 -17.94
N ALA A 180 -2.01 -20.29 -17.63
CA ALA A 180 -2.02 -21.56 -18.35
C ALA A 180 -2.87 -21.51 -19.65
N GLY A 181 -3.54 -20.40 -19.96
CA GLY A 181 -4.46 -20.29 -21.10
C GLY A 181 -5.80 -20.99 -20.87
N GLU A 182 -6.26 -21.04 -19.62
CA GLU A 182 -7.57 -21.57 -19.23
C GLU A 182 -8.49 -20.41 -18.78
N GLU A 183 -8.71 -19.44 -19.67
CA GLU A 183 -9.39 -18.17 -19.37
C GLU A 183 -10.81 -18.34 -18.83
N GLU A 184 -11.61 -19.30 -19.32
CA GLU A 184 -12.95 -19.54 -18.80
C GLU A 184 -12.94 -20.04 -17.35
N VAL A 185 -11.92 -20.81 -16.97
CA VAL A 185 -11.73 -21.29 -15.59
C VAL A 185 -11.29 -20.12 -14.72
N ALA A 186 -10.31 -19.34 -15.19
CA ALA A 186 -9.81 -18.16 -14.49
C ALA A 186 -10.91 -17.14 -14.19
N ARG A 187 -11.79 -16.86 -15.16
CA ARG A 187 -12.96 -15.98 -15.00
C ARG A 187 -13.80 -16.34 -13.77
N GLY A 188 -14.14 -17.62 -13.61
CA GLY A 188 -14.97 -18.05 -12.48
C GLY A 188 -14.29 -17.85 -11.13
N PHE A 189 -12.96 -18.00 -11.07
CA PHE A 189 -12.20 -17.73 -9.86
C PHE A 189 -12.07 -16.24 -9.55
N TYR A 190 -11.86 -15.39 -10.55
CA TYR A 190 -11.81 -13.94 -10.35
C TYR A 190 -13.15 -13.38 -9.85
N GLU A 191 -14.27 -13.84 -10.41
CA GLU A 191 -15.61 -13.45 -9.96
C GLU A 191 -15.82 -13.81 -8.48
N ARG A 192 -15.47 -15.04 -8.09
CA ARG A 192 -15.55 -15.47 -6.67
C ARG A 192 -14.58 -14.71 -5.77
N ALA A 193 -13.38 -14.40 -6.23
CA ALA A 193 -12.41 -13.65 -5.45
C ALA A 193 -12.89 -12.23 -5.14
N LEU A 194 -13.49 -11.56 -6.12
CA LEU A 194 -14.10 -10.24 -5.94
C LEU A 194 -15.29 -10.29 -4.97
N ASP A 195 -16.17 -11.28 -5.12
CA ASP A 195 -17.30 -11.49 -4.20
C ASP A 195 -16.86 -11.78 -2.75
N ALA A 196 -15.72 -12.43 -2.58
CA ALA A 196 -15.12 -12.73 -1.27
C ALA A 196 -14.42 -11.52 -0.62
N GLY A 197 -14.29 -10.38 -1.32
CA GLY A 197 -13.75 -9.14 -0.77
C GLY A 197 -12.23 -9.00 -0.89
N LEU A 198 -11.71 -9.00 -2.12
CA LEU A 198 -10.31 -8.60 -2.36
C LEU A 198 -10.06 -7.14 -1.98
N GLU A 199 -8.89 -6.87 -1.41
CA GLU A 199 -8.47 -5.52 -1.00
C GLU A 199 -7.04 -5.20 -1.45
N GLY A 200 -6.65 -3.93 -1.29
CA GLY A 200 -5.27 -3.48 -1.49
C GLY A 200 -4.72 -3.74 -2.90
N ASP A 201 -3.41 -3.97 -3.01
CA ASP A 201 -2.78 -4.20 -4.31
C ASP A 201 -3.28 -5.49 -5.01
N VAL A 202 -3.78 -6.49 -4.27
CA VAL A 202 -4.34 -7.71 -4.85
C VAL A 202 -5.61 -7.39 -5.63
N LEU A 203 -6.52 -6.56 -5.08
CA LEU A 203 -7.72 -6.10 -5.81
C LEU A 203 -7.34 -5.37 -7.09
N ARG A 204 -6.37 -4.45 -7.02
CA ARG A 204 -5.88 -3.71 -8.19
C ARG A 204 -5.31 -4.64 -9.27
N ARG A 205 -4.49 -5.63 -8.89
CA ARG A 205 -3.94 -6.64 -9.81
C ARG A 205 -5.03 -7.53 -10.38
N CYS A 206 -6.04 -7.89 -9.59
CA CYS A 206 -7.21 -8.63 -10.04
C CYS A 206 -7.98 -7.86 -11.11
N GLY A 207 -8.20 -6.55 -10.93
CA GLY A 207 -8.84 -5.71 -11.95
C GLY A 207 -8.13 -5.74 -13.30
N VAL A 208 -6.78 -5.65 -13.30
CA VAL A 208 -5.97 -5.76 -14.53
C VAL A 208 -6.12 -7.13 -15.18
N GLN A 209 -5.97 -8.21 -14.40
CA GLN A 209 -6.00 -9.57 -14.92
C GLN A 209 -7.40 -9.96 -15.39
N TYR A 210 -8.41 -9.84 -14.53
CA TYR A 210 -9.79 -10.19 -14.87
C TYR A 210 -10.32 -9.37 -16.04
N GLY A 211 -10.07 -8.05 -16.07
CA GLY A 211 -10.41 -7.22 -17.21
C GLY A 211 -9.73 -7.71 -18.49
N SER A 212 -8.47 -8.11 -18.44
CA SER A 212 -7.76 -8.68 -19.58
C SER A 212 -8.28 -10.05 -20.01
N THR A 213 -8.60 -10.93 -19.07
CA THR A 213 -9.22 -12.24 -19.32
C THR A 213 -10.54 -12.07 -20.06
N LEU A 214 -11.43 -11.17 -19.60
CA LEU A 214 -12.69 -10.87 -20.28
C LEU A 214 -12.48 -10.35 -21.71
N ARG A 215 -11.48 -9.48 -21.93
CA ARG A 215 -11.13 -9.00 -23.27
C ARG A 215 -10.68 -10.16 -24.17
N ASN A 216 -9.83 -11.06 -23.66
CA ASN A 216 -9.34 -12.21 -24.42
C ASN A 216 -10.48 -13.19 -24.78
N LEU A 217 -11.48 -13.32 -23.91
CA LEU A 217 -12.72 -14.07 -24.17
C LEU A 217 -13.69 -13.35 -25.14
N GLY A 218 -13.35 -12.15 -25.61
CA GLY A 218 -14.20 -11.33 -26.50
C GLY A 218 -15.32 -10.56 -25.79
N GLU A 219 -15.37 -10.58 -24.46
CA GLU A 219 -16.36 -9.88 -23.64
C GLU A 219 -15.93 -8.43 -23.35
N THR A 220 -15.67 -7.65 -24.40
CA THR A 220 -15.05 -6.32 -24.30
C THR A 220 -15.86 -5.32 -23.45
N GLU A 221 -17.18 -5.31 -23.55
CA GLU A 221 -18.02 -4.41 -22.74
C GLU A 221 -17.96 -4.74 -21.25
N ARG A 222 -17.98 -6.04 -20.88
CA ARG A 222 -17.81 -6.45 -19.48
C ARG A 222 -16.40 -6.14 -18.97
N SER A 223 -15.39 -6.31 -19.82
CA SER A 223 -14.02 -5.93 -19.51
C SER A 223 -13.91 -4.43 -19.17
N LEU A 224 -14.56 -3.55 -19.95
CA LEU A 224 -14.58 -2.11 -19.68
C LEU A 224 -15.26 -1.76 -18.35
N VAL A 225 -16.34 -2.47 -17.98
CA VAL A 225 -16.98 -2.30 -16.66
C VAL A 225 -16.01 -2.64 -15.52
N VAL A 226 -15.26 -3.75 -15.65
CA VAL A 226 -14.26 -4.15 -14.65
C VAL A 226 -13.15 -3.11 -14.53
N PHE A 227 -12.63 -2.61 -15.66
CA PHE A 227 -11.62 -1.56 -15.65
C PHE A 227 -12.14 -0.25 -15.03
N ALA A 228 -13.37 0.15 -15.34
CA ALA A 228 -13.98 1.35 -14.77
C ALA A 228 -14.09 1.26 -13.24
N GLN A 229 -14.58 0.13 -12.72
CA GLN A 229 -14.67 -0.12 -11.27
C GLN A 229 -13.28 -0.13 -10.61
N ALA A 230 -12.30 -0.81 -11.21
CA ALA A 230 -10.94 -0.84 -10.68
C ALA A 230 -10.28 0.54 -10.69
N ARG A 231 -10.57 1.38 -11.69
CA ARG A 231 -10.04 2.76 -11.76
C ARG A 231 -10.73 3.73 -10.81
N GLU A 232 -11.97 3.48 -10.43
CA GLU A 232 -12.62 4.23 -9.34
C GLU A 232 -11.86 4.00 -8.02
N ALA A 233 -11.46 2.76 -7.74
CA ALA A 233 -10.67 2.43 -6.56
C ALA A 233 -9.18 2.83 -6.66
N TYR A 234 -8.60 2.82 -7.87
CA TYR A 234 -7.16 3.06 -8.10
C TYR A 234 -6.92 4.01 -9.29
N PRO A 235 -7.32 5.29 -9.18
CA PRO A 235 -7.31 6.24 -10.30
C PRO A 235 -5.91 6.49 -10.88
N GLU A 236 -4.86 6.41 -10.05
CA GLU A 236 -3.47 6.65 -10.45
C GLU A 236 -2.77 5.41 -11.06
N SER A 237 -3.46 4.28 -11.19
CA SER A 237 -2.82 3.06 -11.68
C SER A 237 -2.57 3.10 -13.18
N VAL A 238 -1.35 3.43 -13.58
CA VAL A 238 -0.88 3.41 -14.98
C VAL A 238 -1.14 2.07 -15.67
N SER A 239 -0.99 0.95 -14.96
CA SER A 239 -1.29 -0.38 -15.52
C SER A 239 -2.78 -0.58 -15.81
N LEU A 240 -3.69 -0.08 -14.97
CA LEU A 240 -5.13 -0.17 -15.27
C LEU A 240 -5.46 0.64 -16.52
N MET A 241 -4.93 1.87 -16.63
CA MET A 241 -5.12 2.71 -17.83
C MET A 241 -4.60 2.04 -19.10
N ALA A 242 -3.39 1.47 -19.04
CA ALA A 242 -2.77 0.84 -20.20
C ALA A 242 -3.55 -0.40 -20.69
N PHE A 243 -4.00 -1.26 -19.78
CA PHE A 243 -4.74 -2.47 -20.14
C PHE A 243 -6.21 -2.19 -20.50
N GLU A 244 -6.84 -1.17 -19.92
CA GLU A 244 -8.14 -0.68 -20.36
C GLU A 244 -8.07 -0.12 -21.79
N ALA A 245 -7.01 0.61 -22.13
CA ALA A 245 -6.81 1.10 -23.50
C ALA A 245 -6.71 -0.04 -24.53
N LEU A 246 -6.11 -1.18 -24.17
CA LEU A 246 -6.13 -2.38 -25.01
C LEU A 246 -7.55 -2.94 -25.17
N THR A 247 -8.38 -2.87 -24.14
CA THR A 247 -9.81 -3.26 -24.23
C THR A 247 -10.60 -2.28 -25.10
N LEU A 248 -10.41 -0.96 -24.93
CA LEU A 248 -11.03 0.05 -25.79
C LEU A 248 -10.66 -0.16 -27.26
N HIS A 249 -9.38 -0.45 -27.55
CA HIS A 249 -8.93 -0.81 -28.89
C HIS A 249 -9.63 -2.08 -29.41
N ALA A 250 -9.71 -3.14 -28.60
CA ALA A 250 -10.41 -4.36 -28.97
C ALA A 250 -11.92 -4.14 -29.22
N ALA A 251 -12.53 -3.15 -28.55
CA ALA A 251 -13.90 -2.71 -28.77
C ALA A 251 -14.08 -1.76 -29.97
N GLY A 252 -13.01 -1.40 -30.68
CA GLY A 252 -13.05 -0.46 -31.80
C GLY A 252 -13.11 1.02 -31.40
N ARG A 253 -12.97 1.34 -30.10
CA ARG A 253 -12.99 2.70 -29.54
C ARG A 253 -11.57 3.31 -29.59
N LEU A 254 -11.05 3.48 -30.80
CA LEU A 254 -9.63 3.79 -31.04
C LEU A 254 -9.20 5.15 -30.46
N ASP A 255 -10.02 6.19 -30.63
CA ASP A 255 -9.69 7.52 -30.12
C ASP A 255 -9.63 7.55 -28.59
N GLU A 256 -10.57 6.86 -27.93
CA GLU A 256 -10.57 6.71 -26.47
C GLU A 256 -9.38 5.89 -25.96
N ALA A 257 -9.00 4.84 -26.69
CA ALA A 257 -7.82 4.03 -26.36
C ALA A 257 -6.54 4.88 -26.40
N VAL A 258 -6.34 5.66 -27.46
CA VAL A 258 -5.17 6.54 -27.59
C VAL A 258 -5.20 7.65 -26.55
N ALA A 259 -6.37 8.27 -26.32
CA ALA A 259 -6.52 9.28 -25.27
C ALA A 259 -6.08 8.75 -23.91
N LEU A 260 -6.54 7.56 -23.53
CA LEU A 260 -6.21 6.96 -22.25
C LEU A 260 -4.72 6.62 -22.10
N LEU A 261 -4.05 6.19 -23.18
CA LEU A 261 -2.60 5.96 -23.16
C LEU A 261 -1.81 7.26 -22.98
N LEU A 262 -2.23 8.37 -23.62
CA LEU A 262 -1.58 9.66 -23.45
C LEU A 262 -1.68 10.15 -21.99
N GLU A 263 -2.81 9.91 -21.33
CA GLU A 263 -2.98 10.20 -19.90
C GLU A 263 -2.12 9.33 -19.01
N ALA A 264 -2.03 8.03 -19.31
CA ALA A 264 -1.17 7.11 -18.58
C ALA A 264 0.29 7.56 -18.64
N VAL A 265 0.76 7.99 -19.81
CA VAL A 265 2.11 8.55 -20.00
C VAL A 265 2.27 9.86 -19.22
N ALA A 266 1.33 10.80 -19.34
CA ALA A 266 1.38 12.06 -18.61
C ALA A 266 1.43 11.86 -17.08
N SER A 267 0.65 10.91 -16.56
CA SER A 267 0.58 10.61 -15.11
C SER A 267 1.88 9.96 -14.62
N SER A 268 2.44 9.03 -15.39
CA SER A 268 3.74 8.40 -15.05
C SER A 268 4.89 9.40 -15.02
N ALA A 269 4.82 10.45 -15.86
CA ALA A 269 5.86 11.46 -15.93
C ALA A 269 5.94 12.30 -14.65
N GLU A 270 4.85 12.59 -13.94
CA GLU A 270 4.85 13.53 -12.80
C GLU A 270 5.70 13.04 -11.60
N GLY A 271 5.88 11.73 -11.44
CA GLY A 271 6.64 11.12 -10.34
C GLY A 271 8.17 10.99 -10.50
N GLY A 272 8.73 11.19 -11.70
CA GLY A 272 10.18 10.95 -11.96
C GLY A 272 11.07 12.19 -11.85
N GLU A 273 12.24 12.14 -11.21
CA GLU A 273 13.06 13.35 -10.95
C GLU A 273 13.57 14.11 -12.21
N ALA A 274 13.63 13.48 -13.38
CA ALA A 274 13.92 14.15 -14.64
C ALA A 274 13.49 13.28 -15.84
N ASP A 275 12.36 13.59 -16.47
CA ASP A 275 11.99 12.98 -17.75
C ASP A 275 11.56 14.07 -18.75
N ASP A 276 11.98 13.93 -20.02
CA ASP A 276 11.55 14.80 -21.13
C ASP A 276 10.02 14.74 -21.28
N ALA A 277 9.41 13.60 -20.91
CA ALA A 277 7.97 13.42 -20.82
C ALA A 277 7.27 14.43 -19.89
N LYS A 278 7.92 14.88 -18.80
CA LYS A 278 7.36 15.93 -17.91
C LYS A 278 7.10 17.23 -18.66
N ARG A 279 7.98 17.59 -19.60
CA ARG A 279 7.84 18.83 -20.40
C ARG A 279 6.61 18.79 -21.30
N TYR A 280 6.21 17.60 -21.72
CA TYR A 280 5.09 17.38 -22.64
C TYR A 280 3.79 16.95 -21.95
N ALA A 281 3.76 16.77 -20.62
CA ALA A 281 2.58 16.29 -19.89
C ALA A 281 1.30 17.11 -20.19
N ALA A 282 1.40 18.44 -20.21
CA ALA A 282 0.28 19.31 -20.57
C ALA A 282 -0.19 19.10 -22.03
N ALA A 283 0.75 18.91 -22.96
CA ALA A 283 0.44 18.64 -24.35
C ALA A 283 -0.21 17.26 -24.54
N LEU A 284 0.27 16.23 -23.83
CA LEU A 284 -0.30 14.89 -23.83
C LEU A 284 -1.76 14.91 -23.35
N ARG A 285 -2.04 15.62 -22.24
CA ARG A 285 -3.40 15.82 -21.73
C ARG A 285 -4.30 16.54 -22.72
N GLY A 286 -3.83 17.63 -23.33
CA GLY A 286 -4.61 18.36 -24.33
C GLY A 286 -4.94 17.52 -25.58
N ASN A 287 -4.03 16.64 -26.01
CA ASN A 287 -4.32 15.70 -27.10
C ASN A 287 -5.30 14.60 -26.67
N ALA A 288 -5.22 14.12 -25.42
CA ALA A 288 -6.19 13.16 -24.89
C ALA A 288 -7.61 13.75 -24.84
N GLU A 289 -7.76 14.99 -24.37
CA GLU A 289 -9.04 15.72 -24.37
C GLU A 289 -9.61 15.87 -25.79
N TYR A 290 -8.76 16.26 -26.75
CA TYR A 290 -9.17 16.36 -28.15
C TYR A 290 -9.67 15.02 -28.70
N LEU A 291 -8.93 13.93 -28.49
CA LEU A 291 -9.34 12.60 -28.96
C LEU A 291 -10.66 12.14 -28.34
N ARG A 292 -10.90 12.42 -27.05
CA ARG A 292 -12.20 12.15 -26.43
C ARG A 292 -13.34 12.94 -27.05
N SER A 293 -13.09 14.17 -27.50
CA SER A 293 -14.11 14.97 -28.17
C SER A 293 -14.56 14.35 -29.50
N LEU A 294 -13.71 13.55 -30.14
CA LEU A 294 -14.04 12.84 -31.38
C LEU A 294 -14.88 11.57 -31.13
N ALA A 295 -14.77 10.97 -29.95
CA ALA A 295 -15.48 9.74 -29.59
C ALA A 295 -16.95 9.98 -29.19
N GLY A 296 -17.33 11.24 -28.96
CA GLY A 296 -18.70 11.64 -28.59
C GLY A 296 -19.62 11.98 -29.77
N ASP A 297 -19.12 11.94 -31.01
CA ASP A 297 -19.85 12.16 -32.27
C ASP A 297 -20.15 10.82 -32.98
#